data_AF-A0A0F3IR48-F1
#
_entry.id   AF-A0A0F3IR48-F1
#
_cell.length_a   1.000
_cell.length_b   1.000
_cell.length_c   1.000
_cell.angle_alpha   90.00
_cell.angle_beta   90.00
_cell.angle_gamma   90.00
#
_symmetry.space_group_name_H-M   'P 1'
#
loop_
_entity.id
_entity.type
_entity.pdbx_description
1 polymer ?
#
loop_
_entity_poly.entity_id
_entity_poly.type
_entity_poly.pdbx_seq_one_letter_code
_entity_poly.pdbx_strand_id
1 'polypeptide(L)' 'MGALLSLSRFIDRLNEFVGGNIKWFLLVAVIVCTVNALIRYLFDNSSNAWLELQWYLFAAVFLPGAGYTLLRN' A
#
# COMPACT_ATOMS: atom_id res chain seq x y z
N MET A 1 27.24 0.98 -20.43
CA MET A 1 26.81 1.95 -19.39
C MET A 1 25.40 2.50 -19.61
N GLY A 2 24.95 2.76 -20.85
CA GLY A 2 23.61 3.33 -21.11
C GLY A 2 22.42 2.48 -20.65
N ALA A 3 22.48 1.15 -20.79
CA ALA A 3 21.37 0.26 -20.42
C ALA A 3 21.08 0.23 -18.90
N LEU A 4 22.13 0.30 -18.07
CA LEU A 4 21.99 0.35 -16.61
C LEU A 4 21.43 1.71 -16.17
N LEU A 5 21.83 2.80 -16.82
CA LEU A 5 21.29 4.14 -16.56
C LEU A 5 19.83 4.26 -17.03
N SER A 6 19.43 3.64 -18.14
CA SER A 6 18.04 3.62 -18.57
C SER A 6 17.16 2.81 -17.63
N LEU A 7 17.69 1.69 -17.10
CA LEU A 7 17.00 0.88 -16.10
C LEU A 7 16.78 1.67 -14.79
N SER A 8 17.78 2.40 -14.32
CA SER A 8 17.64 3.26 -13.13
C SER A 8 16.50 4.27 -13.31
N ARG A 9 16.49 5.01 -14.43
CA ARG A 9 15.44 6.01 -14.71
C ARG A 9 14.05 5.39 -14.82
N PHE A 10 13.95 4.14 -15.25
CA PHE A 10 12.69 3.43 -15.29
C PHE A 10 12.18 3.09 -13.88
N ILE A 11 13.07 2.64 -13.00
CA ILE A 11 12.76 2.38 -11.59
C ILE A 11 12.33 3.67 -10.89
N ASP A 12 13.01 4.79 -11.14
CA ASP A 12 12.66 6.09 -10.55
C ASP A 12 11.25 6.54 -10.97
N ARG A 13 10.90 6.40 -12.26
CA ARG A 13 9.54 6.70 -12.74
C ARG A 13 8.48 5.79 -12.13
N LEU A 14 8.79 4.50 -11.94
CA LEU A 14 7.89 3.57 -11.26
C LEU A 14 7.68 4.01 -9.81
N ASN A 15 8.74 4.36 -9.08
CA ASN A 15 8.64 4.87 -7.72
C ASN A 15 7.82 6.16 -7.63
N GLU A 16 7.98 7.10 -8.55
CA GLU A 16 7.16 8.32 -8.60
C GLU A 16 5.68 8.02 -8.87
N PHE A 17 5.39 7.15 -9.83
CA PHE A 17 4.01 6.75 -10.15
C PHE A 17 3.36 6.09 -8.94
N VAL A 18 4.05 5.13 -8.33
CA VAL A 18 3.55 4.39 -7.17
C VAL A 18 3.42 5.32 -5.95
N GLY A 19 4.41 6.18 -5.71
CA GLY A 19 4.40 7.25 -4.72
C GLY A 19 3.17 8.15 -4.78
N GLY A 20 2.82 8.58 -5.99
CA GLY A 20 1.63 9.39 -6.23
C GLY A 20 0.31 8.67 -5.97
N ASN A 21 0.29 7.34 -6.16
CA ASN A 21 -0.92 6.52 -6.01
C ASN A 21 -1.10 5.92 -4.61
N ILE A 22 -0.06 5.88 -3.77
CA ILE A 22 -0.11 5.33 -2.40
C ILE A 22 -1.19 5.97 -1.52
N LYS A 23 -1.45 7.27 -1.69
CA LYS A 23 -2.53 7.96 -0.96
C LYS A 23 -3.91 7.31 -1.18
N TRP A 24 -4.17 6.79 -2.37
CA TRP A 24 -5.42 6.10 -2.70
C TRP A 24 -5.47 4.71 -2.07
N PHE A 25 -4.37 3.96 -2.13
CA PHE A 25 -4.27 2.66 -1.46
C PHE A 25 -4.43 2.78 0.07
N LEU A 26 -3.86 3.83 0.67
CA LEU A 26 -4.04 4.12 2.09
C LEU A 26 -5.50 4.42 2.43
N LEU A 27 -6.20 5.20 1.59
CA LEU A 27 -7.62 5.49 1.77
C LEU A 27 -8.47 4.20 1.72
N VAL A 28 -8.18 3.30 0.78
CA VAL A 28 -8.83 1.98 0.72
C VAL A 28 -8.54 1.17 1.98
N ALA A 29 -7.30 1.14 2.46
CA ALA A 29 -6.92 0.43 3.68
C ALA A 29 -7.70 0.93 4.90
N VAL A 30 -7.86 2.25 5.05
CA VAL A 30 -8.65 2.85 6.13
C VAL A 30 -10.11 2.41 6.04
N ILE A 31 -10.72 2.45 4.86
CA ILE A 31 -12.12 2.02 4.66
C ILE A 31 -12.29 0.56 5.05
N VAL A 32 -11.39 -0.33 4.62
CA VAL A 32 -11.44 -1.76 4.98
C VAL A 32 -11.32 -1.94 6.49
N CYS A 33 -10.43 -1.20 7.15
CA CYS A 33 -10.31 -1.22 8.61
C CYS A 33 -11.59 -0.76 9.32
N THR A 34 -12.22 0.32 8.83
CA THR A 34 -13.49 0.81 9.37
C THR A 34 -14.62 -0.20 9.18
N VAL A 35 -14.76 -0.80 8.00
CA VAL A 35 -15.79 -1.81 7.72
C VAL A 35 -15.60 -3.04 8.61
N ASN A 36 -14.36 -3.52 8.76
CA ASN A 36 -14.08 -4.64 9.65
C ASN A 36 -14.47 -4.33 11.11
N ALA A 37 -14.16 -3.12 11.60
CA ALA A 37 -14.56 -2.70 12.94
C ALA A 37 -16.10 -2.65 13.08
N LEU A 38 -16.80 -2.10 12.09
CA LEU A 38 -18.26 -2.06 12.10
C LEU A 38 -18.88 -3.46 12.14
N ILE A 39 -18.40 -4.39 11.31
CA ILE A 39 -18.89 -5.77 11.29
C ILE A 39 -18.66 -6.44 12.64
N ARG A 40 -17.46 -6.27 13.21
CA ARG A 40 -17.10 -6.86 14.49
C ARG A 40 -17.96 -6.36 15.64
N TYR A 41 -18.28 -5.07 15.69
CA TYR A 41 -19.05 -4.49 16.79
C TYR A 41 -20.57 -4.54 16.60
N LEU A 42 -21.07 -4.58 15.35
CA LEU A 42 -22.51 -4.63 15.07
C LEU A 42 -23.05 -6.06 14.92
N PHE A 43 -22.22 -6.99 14.43
CA PHE A 43 -22.66 -8.33 14.06
C PHE A 43 -21.93 -9.44 14.84
N ASP A 44 -21.00 -9.10 15.73
CA ASP A 44 -20.17 -10.00 16.55
C ASP A 44 -19.49 -11.14 15.74
N ASN A 45 -19.36 -10.93 14.42
CA ASN A 45 -18.81 -11.89 13.47
C ASN A 45 -17.39 -11.45 13.13
N SER A 46 -16.41 -12.22 13.59
CA SER A 46 -14.99 -11.96 13.36
C SER A 46 -14.37 -13.18 12.68
N SER A 47 -14.17 -13.10 11.36
CA SER A 47 -13.42 -14.10 10.60
C SER A 47 -11.94 -13.69 10.47
N ASN A 48 -11.02 -14.64 10.59
CA ASN A 48 -9.58 -14.40 10.45
C ASN A 48 -9.22 -13.77 9.10
N ALA A 49 -10.02 -14.05 8.07
CA ALA A 49 -9.83 -13.50 6.72
C ALA A 49 -9.82 -11.95 6.68
N TRP A 50 -10.60 -11.29 7.55
CA TRP A 50 -10.60 -9.83 7.63
C TRP A 50 -9.29 -9.28 8.20
N LEU A 51 -8.70 -10.02 9.14
CA LEU A 51 -7.45 -9.63 9.78
C LEU A 51 -6.25 -9.88 8.85
N GLU A 52 -6.28 -10.98 8.09
CA GLU A 52 -5.30 -11.25 7.03
C GLU A 52 -5.36 -10.20 5.92
N LEU A 53 -6.56 -9.82 5.48
CA LEU A 53 -6.73 -8.76 4.47
C LEU A 53 -6.12 -7.43 4.92
N GLN A 54 -6.28 -7.05 6.18
CA GLN A 54 -5.66 -5.83 6.73
C GLN A 54 -4.13 -5.90 6.67
N TRP A 55 -3.54 -7.03 7.02
CA TRP A 55 -2.09 -7.25 6.95
C TRP A 55 -1.56 -7.16 5.51
N TYR A 56 -2.28 -7.73 4.55
CA TYR A 56 -1.91 -7.63 3.14
C TYR A 56 -2.03 -6.21 2.59
N LEU A 57 -3.09 -5.49 2.96
CA LEU A 57 -3.26 -4.09 2.57
C LEU A 57 -2.18 -3.19 3.17
N PHE A 58 -1.79 -3.44 4.42
CA PHE A 58 -0.69 -2.72 5.06
C PHE A 58 0.63 -2.93 4.30
N ALA A 59 0.99 -4.19 4.00
CA ALA A 59 2.18 -4.50 3.23
C ALA A 59 2.14 -3.89 1.82
N ALA A 60 0.98 -3.93 1.15
CA ALA A 60 0.78 -3.37 -0.18
C ALA A 60 0.86 -1.84 -0.23
N VAL A 61 0.70 -1.14 0.90
CA VAL A 61 0.89 0.32 0.99
C VAL A 61 2.32 0.68 1.37
N PHE A 62 2.87 0.03 2.40
CA PHE A 62 4.17 0.41 2.98
C PHE A 62 5.37 -0.03 2.14
N LEU A 63 5.33 -1.24 1.57
CA LEU A 63 6.44 -1.77 0.77
C LEU A 63 6.73 -0.90 -0.47
N PRO A 64 5.74 -0.56 -1.32
CA PRO A 64 5.98 0.38 -2.41
C PRO A 64 6.28 1.81 -1.93
N GLY A 65 5.75 2.21 -0.78
CA GLY A 65 6.00 3.55 -0.22
C GLY A 65 7.42 3.77 0.22
N ALA A 66 8.08 2.75 0.75
CA ALA A 66 9.48 2.81 1.15
C ALA A 66 10.40 3.24 -0.01
N GLY A 67 10.17 2.70 -1.22
CA GLY A 67 10.92 3.05 -2.42
C GLY A 67 10.75 4.51 -2.84
N TYR A 68 9.52 5.02 -2.82
CA TYR A 68 9.24 6.42 -3.11
C TYR A 68 9.82 7.38 -2.06
N THR A 69 9.73 7.03 -0.77
CA THR A 69 10.34 7.86 0.28
C THR A 69 11.85 7.93 0.16
N LEU A 70 12.51 6.81 -0.17
CA LEU A 70 13.96 6.77 -0.35
C LEU A 70 14.41 7.59 -1.57
N LEU A 71 13.62 7.57 -2.67
CA LEU A 71 13.90 8.38 -3.85
C LEU A 71 13.87 9.90 -3.56
N ARG A 72 13.11 10.32 -2.55
CA ARG A 72 12.77 11.73 -2.29
C ARG A 72 13.33 12.28 -0.96
N ASN A 73 14.23 11.53 -0.32
CA ASN A 73 14.89 11.86 0.94
C ASN A 73 16.31 12.39 0.71
#